data_AF-A0A073IV62-F1
#
_entry.id   AF-A0A073IV62-F1
#
_cell.length_a   1.000
_cell.length_b   1.000
_cell.length_c   1.000
_cell.angle_alpha   90.00
_cell.angle_beta   90.00
_cell.angle_gamma   90.00
#
_symmetry.space_group_name_H-M   'P 1'
#
loop_
_entity.id
_entity.type
_entity.pdbx_description
1 polymer ?
#
loop_
_entity_poly.entity_id
_entity_poly.type
_entity_poly.pdbx_seq_one_letter_code
_entity_poly.pdbx_strand_id
1 'polypeptide(L)'
;MSNNCYTAASMLCRKIIMNTAVSEGAKTNLNFFTYVDYLKGKNLFHPKCESLLSTIKDKGNEANHEIEDVTKNDAKNVLLFTYYLLLYVYEIPGKINAEIPG
;
A
#
# COMPACT_ATOMS: atom_id res chain seq x y z
N MET A 1 -22.33 15.51 -8.68
CA MET A 1 -21.31 14.75 -9.44
C MET A 1 -20.23 14.27 -8.49
N SER A 2 -20.12 12.97 -8.23
CA SER A 2 -18.92 12.38 -7.62
C SER A 2 -17.87 12.24 -8.71
N ASN A 3 -17.01 13.26 -8.87
CA ASN A 3 -15.89 13.20 -9.80
C ASN A 3 -15.05 11.98 -9.44
N ASN A 4 -14.85 11.07 -10.40
CA ASN A 4 -14.13 9.80 -10.30
C ASN A 4 -12.63 10.01 -10.00
N CYS A 5 -12.29 10.60 -8.84
CA CYS A 5 -10.94 10.86 -8.36
C CYS A 5 -10.22 9.57 -7.89
N TYR A 6 -10.50 8.45 -8.55
CA TYR A 6 -9.89 7.15 -8.27
C TYR A 6 -8.38 7.18 -8.50
N THR A 7 -7.95 7.89 -9.54
CA THR A 7 -6.54 8.15 -9.84
C THR A 7 -5.86 8.92 -8.70
N ALA A 8 -6.47 10.00 -8.20
CA ALA A 8 -5.91 10.78 -7.10
C ALA A 8 -5.80 9.97 -5.80
N ALA A 9 -6.86 9.23 -5.45
CA ALA A 9 -6.86 8.35 -4.28
C ALA A 9 -5.76 7.27 -4.37
N SER A 10 -5.63 6.62 -5.53
CA SER A 10 -4.60 5.61 -5.79
C SER A 10 -3.18 6.20 -5.69
N MET A 11 -2.94 7.38 -6.28
CA MET A 11 -1.65 8.06 -6.20
C MET A 11 -1.26 8.42 -4.76
N LEU A 12 -2.21 8.97 -3.98
CA LEU A 12 -1.97 9.30 -2.57
C LEU A 12 -1.64 8.05 -1.76
N CYS A 13 -2.43 6.99 -1.92
CA CYS A 13 -2.22 5.72 -1.22
C CYS A 13 -0.86 5.10 -1.56
N ARG A 14 -0.47 5.10 -2.85
CA ARG A 14 0.87 4.66 -3.28
C ARG A 14 1.98 5.44 -2.58
N LYS A 15 1.84 6.76 -2.47
CA LYS A 15 2.83 7.61 -1.78
C LYS A 15 2.91 7.29 -0.28
N ILE A 16 1.78 7.04 0.38
CA ILE A 16 1.74 6.63 1.79
C ILE A 16 2.50 5.32 1.98
N ILE A 17 2.21 4.30 1.16
CA ILE A 17 2.90 3.00 1.21
C ILE A 17 4.42 3.17 1.05
N MET A 18 4.84 3.96 0.06
CA MET A 18 6.27 4.23 -0.18
C MET A 18 6.92 4.91 1.04
N ASN A 19 6.28 5.94 1.60
CA ASN A 19 6.79 6.65 2.78
C ASN A 19 6.86 5.72 4.01
N THR A 20 5.85 4.89 4.23
CA THR A 20 5.89 3.88 5.32
C THR A 20 7.04 2.91 5.12
N ALA A 21 7.25 2.39 3.90
CA ALA A 21 8.37 1.51 3.63
C ALA A 21 9.74 2.19 3.88
N VAL A 22 9.89 3.46 3.49
CA VAL A 22 11.10 4.25 3.78
C VAL A 22 11.29 4.45 5.29
N SER A 23 10.22 4.75 6.02
CA SER A 23 10.25 4.88 7.49
C SER A 23 10.72 3.58 8.17
N GLU A 24 10.35 2.43 7.62
CA GLU A 24 10.75 1.09 8.08
C GLU A 24 12.17 0.67 7.62
N GLY A 25 12.87 1.55 6.89
CA GLY A 25 14.26 1.39 6.46
C GLY A 25 14.46 0.99 5.00
N ALA A 26 13.45 1.12 4.14
CA ALA A 26 13.63 0.94 2.69
C ALA A 26 14.46 2.10 2.10
N LYS A 27 15.23 1.81 1.04
CA LYS A 27 15.97 2.85 0.30
C LYS A 27 15.00 3.77 -0.43
N THR A 28 15.36 5.04 -0.55
CA THR A 28 14.59 6.02 -1.33
C THR A 28 14.77 5.82 -2.83
N ASN A 29 13.86 6.40 -3.61
CA ASN A 29 13.88 6.41 -5.09
C ASN A 29 13.80 5.02 -5.75
N LEU A 30 13.18 4.04 -5.09
CA LEU A 30 12.86 2.74 -5.67
C LEU A 30 11.51 2.74 -6.40
N ASN A 31 11.24 1.70 -7.18
CA ASN A 31 9.93 1.47 -7.78
C ASN A 31 8.91 1.06 -6.72
N PHE A 32 7.64 1.40 -6.93
CA PHE A 32 6.54 1.05 -6.01
C PHE A 32 6.54 -0.44 -5.63
N PHE A 33 6.73 -1.32 -6.61
CA PHE A 33 6.84 -2.76 -6.43
C PHE A 33 7.93 -3.17 -5.45
N THR A 34 9.09 -2.52 -5.52
CA THR A 34 10.22 -2.80 -4.64
C THR A 34 9.91 -2.42 -3.19
N TYR A 35 9.16 -1.34 -2.96
CA TYR A 35 8.68 -1.00 -1.62
C TYR A 35 7.67 -2.02 -1.09
N VAL A 36 6.75 -2.48 -1.94
CA VAL A 36 5.79 -3.51 -1.57
C VAL A 36 6.49 -4.84 -1.24
N ASP A 37 7.49 -5.23 -2.02
CA ASP A 37 8.31 -6.42 -1.75
C ASP A 37 9.16 -6.27 -0.48
N TYR A 38 9.68 -5.07 -0.21
CA TYR A 38 10.39 -4.79 1.03
C TYR A 38 9.48 -4.98 2.25
N LEU A 39 8.27 -4.41 2.22
CA LEU A 39 7.28 -4.56 3.29
C LEU A 39 6.88 -6.03 3.49
N LYS A 40 6.70 -6.78 2.39
CA LYS A 40 6.44 -8.23 2.44
C LYS A 40 7.61 -8.98 3.07
N GLY A 41 8.84 -8.71 2.64
CA GLY A 41 10.05 -9.37 3.16
C GLY A 41 10.29 -9.11 4.65
N LYS A 42 9.83 -7.97 5.16
CA LYS A 42 9.86 -7.64 6.60
C LYS A 42 8.69 -8.20 7.40
N ASN A 43 7.77 -8.96 6.79
CA ASN A 43 6.54 -9.43 7.42
C ASN A 43 5.69 -8.32 8.05
N LEU A 44 5.76 -7.10 7.50
CA LEU A 44 4.97 -5.94 7.95
C LEU A 44 3.54 -5.97 7.39
N PHE A 45 3.15 -7.12 6.84
CA PHE A 45 1.85 -7.36 6.26
C PHE A 45 1.50 -8.84 6.34
N HIS A 46 0.22 -9.14 6.48
CA HIS A 46 -0.25 -10.50 6.67
C HIS A 46 -0.12 -11.34 5.38
N PRO A 47 0.50 -12.55 5.42
CA PRO A 47 0.77 -13.35 4.23
C PRO A 47 -0.49 -13.74 3.45
N LYS A 48 -1.63 -13.93 4.12
CA LYS A 48 -2.92 -14.23 3.45
C LYS A 48 -3.43 -13.16 2.49
N CYS A 49 -2.94 -11.91 2.56
CA CYS A 49 -3.32 -10.89 1.58
C CYS A 49 -2.27 -10.68 0.48
N GLU A 50 -1.41 -11.66 0.24
CA GLU A 50 -0.54 -11.71 -0.93
C GLU A 50 -1.30 -11.59 -2.25
N SER A 51 -2.51 -12.15 -2.34
CA SER A 51 -3.40 -11.99 -3.50
C SER A 51 -3.73 -10.52 -3.79
N LEU A 52 -3.88 -9.70 -2.75
CA LEU A 52 -4.11 -8.26 -2.88
C LEU A 52 -2.87 -7.55 -3.40
N LEU A 53 -1.66 -7.94 -2.96
CA LEU A 53 -0.41 -7.42 -3.49
C LEU A 53 -0.27 -7.73 -4.98
N SER A 54 -0.48 -8.98 -5.38
CA SER A 54 -0.37 -9.38 -6.79
C SER A 54 -1.34 -8.58 -7.66
N THR A 55 -2.58 -8.38 -7.19
CA THR A 55 -3.59 -7.55 -7.90
C THR A 55 -3.14 -6.10 -8.11
N ILE A 56 -2.46 -5.51 -7.13
CA ILE A 56 -1.94 -4.13 -7.23
C ILE A 56 -0.71 -4.07 -8.14
N LYS A 57 0.12 -5.13 -8.12
CA LYS A 57 1.32 -5.26 -8.92
C LYS A 57 1.00 -5.44 -10.41
N ASP A 58 0.17 -6.41 -10.76
CA ASP A 58 -0.10 -6.73 -12.17
C ASP A 58 -0.67 -5.51 -12.92
N LYS A 59 -1.56 -4.76 -12.27
CA LYS A 59 -2.12 -3.51 -12.80
C LYS A 59 -1.18 -2.32 -12.83
N GLY A 60 -0.14 -2.32 -12.00
CA GLY A 60 0.91 -1.30 -12.06
C GLY A 60 1.76 -1.40 -13.33
N ASN A 61 1.86 -2.61 -13.91
CA ASN A 61 2.58 -2.85 -15.16
C ASN A 61 1.69 -2.57 -16.40
N GLU A 62 0.40 -2.93 -16.34
CA GLU A 62 -0.56 -2.65 -17.44
C GLU A 62 -0.80 -1.15 -17.64
N ALA A 63 -0.86 -0.37 -16.55
CA ALA A 63 -1.04 1.10 -16.62
C ALA A 63 0.12 1.86 -17.30
N ASN A 64 1.25 1.18 -17.59
CA ASN A 64 2.39 1.79 -18.26
C ASN A 64 2.29 1.70 -19.79
N HIS A 65 1.34 0.93 -20.34
CA HIS A 65 1.25 0.69 -21.77
C HIS A 65 0.05 1.31 -22.48
N GLU A 66 -1.03 1.63 -21.77
CA GLU A 66 -2.13 2.48 -22.26
C GLU A 66 -2.65 3.31 -21.08
N ILE A 67 -3.11 4.54 -21.35
CA ILE A 67 -3.70 5.44 -20.36
C ILE A 67 -5.07 4.83 -19.96
N GLU A 68 -5.07 3.74 -19.21
CA GLU A 68 -6.29 3.20 -18.62
C GLU A 68 -6.59 3.96 -17.34
N ASP A 69 -7.78 4.59 -17.32
CA ASP A 69 -8.35 5.22 -16.14
C ASP A 69 -8.31 4.23 -14.96
N VAL A 70 -7.64 4.62 -13.87
CA VAL A 70 -7.62 3.85 -12.62
C VAL A 70 -9.06 3.53 -12.24
N THR A 71 -9.41 2.24 -12.29
CA THR A 71 -10.79 1.83 -12.02
C THR A 71 -11.10 2.03 -10.54
N LYS A 72 -12.40 2.17 -10.21
CA LYS A 72 -12.87 2.21 -8.82
C LYS A 72 -12.36 1.01 -8.01
N ASN A 73 -12.27 -0.17 -8.63
CA ASN A 73 -11.80 -1.38 -7.96
C ASN A 73 -10.31 -1.28 -7.60
N ASP A 74 -9.52 -0.64 -8.45
CA ASP A 74 -8.09 -0.47 -8.23
C ASP A 74 -7.81 0.53 -7.13
N ALA A 75 -8.50 1.67 -7.17
CA ALA A 75 -8.44 2.63 -6.07
C ALA A 75 -8.87 1.97 -4.74
N LYS A 76 -9.90 1.13 -4.75
CA LYS A 76 -10.34 0.39 -3.55
C LYS A 76 -9.29 -0.62 -3.08
N ASN A 77 -8.66 -1.36 -3.98
CA ASN A 77 -7.62 -2.35 -3.62
C ASN A 77 -6.38 -1.68 -3.03
N VAL A 78 -5.91 -0.60 -3.65
CA VAL A 78 -4.75 0.18 -3.15
C VAL A 78 -5.08 0.84 -1.81
N LEU A 79 -6.30 1.38 -1.65
CA LEU A 79 -6.77 1.94 -0.38
C LEU A 79 -6.83 0.87 0.72
N LEU A 80 -7.40 -0.29 0.41
CA LEU A 80 -7.53 -1.40 1.36
C LEU A 80 -6.16 -1.92 1.80
N PHE A 81 -5.21 -2.03 0.87
CA PHE A 81 -3.84 -2.38 1.18
C PHE A 81 -3.17 -1.33 2.08
N THR A 82 -3.36 -0.04 1.78
CA THR A 82 -2.84 1.06 2.62
C THR A 82 -3.41 1.01 4.03
N TYR A 83 -4.71 0.76 4.16
CA TYR A 83 -5.38 0.62 5.46
C TYR A 83 -4.75 -0.51 6.28
N TYR A 84 -4.64 -1.71 5.72
CA TYR A 84 -4.06 -2.85 6.43
C TYR A 84 -2.59 -2.65 6.79
N LEU A 85 -1.83 -1.97 5.92
CA LEU A 85 -0.44 -1.61 6.20
C LEU A 85 -0.34 -0.68 7.41
N LEU A 86 -1.10 0.41 7.43
CA LEU A 86 -1.08 1.38 8.53
C LEU A 86 -1.58 0.76 9.84
N LEU A 87 -2.62 -0.08 9.76
CA LEU A 87 -3.14 -0.83 10.90
C LEU A 87 -2.04 -1.70 11.53
N TYR A 88 -1.28 -2.43 10.70
CA TYR A 88 -0.26 -3.36 11.18
C TYR A 88 1.01 -2.68 11.67
N VAL A 89 1.44 -1.62 10.97
CA VAL A 89 2.70 -0.92 11.28
C VAL A 89 2.55 0.06 12.45
N TYR A 90 1.42 0.78 12.53
CA TYR A 90 1.27 1.88 13.49
C TYR A 90 0.18 1.62 14.52
N GLU A 91 -1.02 1.23 14.10
CA GLU A 91 -2.17 1.21 15.00
C GLU A 91 -2.12 0.04 16.00
N ILE A 92 -1.80 -1.17 15.54
CA ILE A 92 -1.67 -2.35 16.41
C ILE A 92 -0.53 -2.15 17.42
N PRO A 93 0.72 -1.84 17.01
CA PRO A 93 1.80 -1.60 17.97
C PRO A 93 1.49 -0.43 18.92
N GLY A 94 0.88 0.65 18.40
CA GLY A 94 0.48 1.79 19.21
C GLY A 94 -0.55 1.43 20.30
N LYS A 95 -1.57 0.63 19.95
CA LYS A 95 -2.58 0.15 20.93
C LYS A 95 -1.99 -0.83 21.93
N ILE A 96 -1.15 -1.78 21.48
CA ILE A 96 -0.49 -2.73 22.38
C ILE A 96 0.40 -2.00 23.37
N ASN A 97 1.20 -1.03 22.92
CA ASN A 97 2.07 -0.24 23.82
C ASN A 97 1.27 0.62 24.80
N ALA A 98 0.08 1.07 24.43
CA ALA A 98 -0.80 1.85 25.29
C ALA A 98 -1.52 1.00 26.35
N GLU A 99 -1.94 -0.22 25.99
CA GLU A 99 -2.70 -1.12 26.86
C GLU A 99 -1.79 -2.04 27.70
N ILE A 100 -0.63 -2.43 27.16
CA ILE A 100 0.39 -3.26 27.80
C ILE A 100 1.72 -2.51 27.74
N PRO A 101 1.90 -1.44 28.54
CA PRO A 101 3.20 -0.82 28.69
C PRO A 101 4.15 -1.84 29.31
N GLY A 102 5.24 -2.14 28.59
CA GLY A 102 6.29 -3.06 29.03
C GLY A 102 7.07 -2.55 30.25
#